data_AF-A0A524R275-F1
#
_entry.id   AF-A0A524R275-F1
#
_cell.length_a   1.000
_cell.length_b   1.000
_cell.length_c   1.000
_cell.angle_alpha   90.00
_cell.angle_beta   90.00
_cell.angle_gamma   90.00
#
_symmetry.space_group_name_H-M   'P 1'
#
loop_
_entity.id
_entity.type
_entity.pdbx_description
1 polymer ?
#
loop_
_entity_poly.entity_id
_entity_poly.type
_entity_poly.pdbx_seq_one_letter_code
_entity_poly.pdbx_strand_id
1 'polypeptide(L)'
;MGTYSLTKLSFDPQGALPEADILAALGTSPDLIVTANNQAQIVYQDPISGLFTTIAATTKTTKTALRVTFAGSSAYADLLLSRNLDFTFSEASLTLAFDGEAPDGVRRQKLTRLIPAWVSEQLFDPTPGRLRVTFHRK
;
A
#
# COMPACT_ATOMS: atom_id res chain seq x y z
N MET A 1 14.95 1.98 10.73
CA MET A 1 13.92 2.35 11.72
C MET A 1 13.45 3.76 11.46
N GLY A 2 12.19 4.05 11.73
CA GLY A 2 11.61 5.38 11.56
C GLY A 2 10.11 5.33 11.29
N THR A 3 9.52 6.51 11.28
CA THR A 3 8.14 6.73 10.82
C THR A 3 8.19 7.27 9.41
N TYR A 4 7.38 6.71 8.52
CA TYR A 4 7.33 7.09 7.12
C TYR A 4 5.88 7.34 6.70
N SER A 5 5.60 8.51 6.13
CA SER A 5 4.25 8.87 5.67
C SER A 5 4.01 8.35 4.27
N LEU A 6 2.86 7.75 3.99
CA LEU A 6 2.49 7.35 2.63
C LEU A 6 2.25 8.61 1.79
N THR A 7 3.06 8.80 0.76
CA THR A 7 2.99 9.96 -0.14
C THR A 7 2.54 9.59 -1.55
N LYS A 8 2.61 8.31 -1.92
CA LYS A 8 2.08 7.79 -3.17
C LYS A 8 1.46 6.42 -2.97
N LEU A 9 0.25 6.25 -3.45
CA LEU A 9 -0.38 4.96 -3.66
C LEU A 9 -1.16 5.03 -4.97
N SER A 10 -0.69 4.33 -5.99
CA SER A 10 -1.37 4.30 -7.28
C SER A 10 -1.40 2.90 -7.86
N PHE A 11 -2.42 2.64 -8.69
CA PHE A 11 -2.64 1.35 -9.30
C PHE A 11 -2.95 1.50 -10.80
N ASP A 12 -2.23 0.73 -11.60
CA ASP A 12 -2.39 0.62 -13.05
C ASP A 12 -2.82 -0.82 -13.38
N PRO A 13 -4.06 -1.05 -13.86
CA PRO A 13 -4.55 -2.38 -14.24
C PRO A 13 -3.99 -2.80 -15.62
N GLN A 14 -2.66 -2.84 -15.74
CA GLN A 14 -1.90 -3.28 -16.91
C GLN A 14 -2.29 -2.56 -18.22
N GLY A 15 -2.58 -1.26 -18.15
CA GLY A 15 -2.90 -0.45 -19.34
C GLY A 15 -4.30 -0.66 -19.92
N ALA A 16 -5.15 -1.47 -19.30
CA ALA A 16 -6.57 -1.57 -19.69
C ALA A 16 -7.35 -0.28 -19.36
N LEU A 17 -6.91 0.44 -18.32
CA LEU A 17 -7.47 1.70 -17.84
C LEU A 17 -6.31 2.64 -17.47
N PRO A 18 -6.54 3.96 -17.40
CA PRO A 18 -5.53 4.89 -16.89
C PRO A 18 -5.09 4.52 -15.47
N GLU A 19 -3.87 4.84 -15.10
CA GLU A 19 -3.42 4.70 -13.70
C GLU A 19 -4.27 5.59 -12.78
N ALA A 20 -4.70 5.03 -11.65
CA ALA A 20 -5.48 5.76 -10.66
C ALA A 20 -4.66 6.08 -9.41
N ASP A 21 -4.84 7.29 -8.90
CA ASP A 21 -4.36 7.69 -7.57
C ASP A 21 -5.32 7.15 -6.50
N ILE A 22 -4.87 6.12 -5.79
CA ILE A 22 -5.61 5.45 -4.72
C ILE A 22 -5.47 6.23 -3.42
N LEU A 23 -4.34 6.90 -3.18
CA LEU A 23 -4.11 7.62 -1.93
C LEU A 23 -5.14 8.74 -1.74
N ALA A 24 -5.39 9.50 -2.80
CA ALA A 24 -6.41 10.54 -2.81
C ALA A 24 -7.81 9.96 -2.53
N ALA A 25 -8.15 8.83 -3.15
CA ALA A 25 -9.45 8.17 -2.99
C ALA A 25 -9.66 7.53 -1.62
N LEU A 26 -8.59 7.09 -0.94
CA LEU A 26 -8.66 6.54 0.41
C LEU A 26 -9.07 7.57 1.45
N GLY A 27 -8.83 8.87 1.22
CA GLY A 27 -9.20 9.94 2.15
C GLY A 27 -8.49 9.86 3.51
N THR A 28 -7.37 9.13 3.59
CA THR A 28 -6.57 8.98 4.81
C THR A 28 -5.08 9.14 4.49
N SER A 29 -4.25 9.30 5.52
CA SER A 29 -2.80 9.44 5.40
C SER A 29 -2.11 8.39 6.26
N PRO A 30 -1.90 7.17 5.74
CA PRO A 30 -1.26 6.09 6.48
C PRO A 30 0.22 6.37 6.75
N ASP A 31 0.65 6.09 7.98
CA ASP A 31 2.05 6.08 8.38
C ASP A 31 2.54 4.64 8.56
N LEU A 32 3.68 4.30 7.96
CA LEU A 32 4.43 3.09 8.24
C LEU A 32 5.46 3.37 9.35
N ILE A 33 5.37 2.65 10.45
CA ILE A 33 6.31 2.73 11.58
C ILE A 33 7.17 1.46 11.54
N VAL A 34 8.49 1.60 11.41
CA VAL A 34 9.45 0.49 11.40
C VAL A 34 10.33 0.55 12.65
N THR A 35 10.29 -0.51 13.47
CA THR A 35 10.99 -0.60 14.75
C THR A 35 12.27 -1.45 14.68
N ALA A 36 13.06 -1.46 15.75
CA ALA A 36 14.33 -2.21 15.82
C ALA A 36 14.14 -3.73 15.77
N ASN A 37 13.01 -4.24 16.25
CA ASN A 37 12.80 -5.66 16.51
C ASN A 37 12.22 -6.41 15.30
N ASN A 38 12.52 -5.96 14.08
CA ASN A 38 11.93 -6.51 12.84
C ASN A 38 10.39 -6.46 12.83
N GLN A 39 9.81 -5.50 13.56
CA GLN A 39 8.37 -5.24 13.56
C GLN A 39 8.08 -3.93 12.85
N ALA A 40 6.96 -3.91 12.15
CA ALA A 40 6.38 -2.69 11.60
C ALA A 40 4.89 -2.65 11.85
N GLN A 41 4.31 -1.47 11.68
CA GLN A 41 2.87 -1.31 11.65
C GLN A 41 2.50 -0.16 10.73
N ILE A 42 1.36 -0.31 10.04
CA ILE A 42 0.70 0.85 9.43
C ILE A 42 -0.32 1.40 10.42
N VAL A 43 -0.32 2.71 10.61
CA VAL A 43 -1.31 3.43 11.40
C VAL A 43 -2.00 4.44 10.51
N TYR A 44 -3.32 4.48 10.53
CA TYR A 44 -4.10 5.49 9.80
C TYR A 44 -5.41 5.77 10.54
N GLN A 45 -5.97 6.95 10.30
CA GLN A 45 -7.32 7.27 10.77
C GLN A 45 -8.32 6.83 9.70
N ASP A 46 -9.25 5.96 10.06
CA ASP A 46 -10.33 5.56 9.16
C ASP A 46 -11.22 6.79 8.86
N PRO A 47 -11.43 7.14 7.57
CA PRO A 47 -12.12 8.38 7.21
C PRO A 47 -13.63 8.35 7.49
N ILE A 48 -14.22 7.17 7.70
CA ILE A 48 -15.67 6.99 7.92
C ILE A 48 -15.98 7.10 9.41
N SER A 49 -15.23 6.37 10.23
CA SER A 49 -15.45 6.26 11.69
C SER A 49 -14.63 7.26 12.51
N GLY A 50 -13.56 7.82 11.94
CA GLY A 50 -12.61 8.68 12.64
C GLY A 50 -11.70 7.93 13.62
N LEU A 51 -11.78 6.60 13.68
CA LEU A 51 -10.98 5.77 14.59
C LEU A 51 -9.59 5.50 14.01
N PHE A 52 -8.59 5.40 14.89
CA PHE A 52 -7.26 4.98 14.49
C PHE A 52 -7.22 3.46 14.34
N THR A 53 -6.82 3.02 13.14
CA THR A 53 -6.62 1.62 12.80
C THR A 53 -5.13 1.32 12.73
N THR A 54 -4.72 0.17 13.26
CA THR A 54 -3.34 -0.32 13.18
C THR A 54 -3.30 -1.67 12.47
N ILE A 55 -2.39 -1.82 11.51
CA ILE A 55 -2.14 -3.07 10.79
C ILE A 55 -0.73 -3.52 11.15
N ALA A 56 -0.63 -4.64 11.88
CA ALA A 56 0.65 -5.20 12.25
C ALA A 56 1.39 -5.79 11.04
N ALA A 57 2.71 -5.67 11.04
CA ALA A 57 3.60 -6.24 10.04
C ALA A 57 4.93 -6.67 10.68
N THR A 58 5.66 -7.50 9.96
CA THR A 58 7.07 -7.77 10.25
C THR A 58 7.92 -7.22 9.12
N THR A 59 9.18 -6.96 9.41
CA THR A 59 10.15 -6.50 8.41
C THR A 59 11.34 -7.42 8.35
N LYS A 60 11.90 -7.57 7.15
CA LYS A 60 13.17 -8.25 6.94
C LYS A 60 14.00 -7.47 5.95
N THR A 61 15.18 -7.01 6.38
CA THR A 61 16.16 -6.43 5.47
C THR A 61 16.73 -7.52 4.57
N THR A 62 16.76 -7.27 3.27
CA THR A 62 17.43 -8.07 2.24
C THR A 62 18.66 -7.33 1.75
N LYS A 63 19.38 -7.88 0.76
CA LYS A 63 20.56 -7.20 0.19
C LYS A 63 20.25 -5.81 -0.40
N THR A 64 19.02 -5.62 -0.91
CA THR A 64 18.66 -4.42 -1.69
C THR A 64 17.34 -3.77 -1.26
N ALA A 65 16.59 -4.38 -0.35
CA ALA A 65 15.25 -3.92 0.03
C ALA A 65 14.92 -4.19 1.49
N LEU A 66 13.91 -3.48 1.99
CA LEU A 66 13.18 -3.80 3.21
C LEU A 66 11.90 -4.54 2.81
N ARG A 67 11.87 -5.86 3.04
CA ARG A 67 10.62 -6.63 2.90
C ARG A 67 9.71 -6.31 4.07
N VAL A 68 8.49 -5.87 3.78
CA VAL A 68 7.40 -5.72 4.75
C VAL A 68 6.40 -6.83 4.50
N THR A 69 6.08 -7.59 5.54
CA THR A 69 5.08 -8.66 5.52
C THR A 69 3.97 -8.32 6.50
N PHE A 70 2.79 -7.99 6.00
CA PHE A 70 1.63 -7.72 6.84
C PHE A 70 1.12 -9.01 7.49
N ALA A 71 0.67 -8.89 8.74
CA ALA A 71 0.05 -9.98 9.47
C ALA A 71 -1.20 -10.50 8.74
N GLY A 72 -1.62 -11.74 9.05
CA GLY A 72 -2.70 -12.44 8.34
C GLY A 72 -4.09 -11.81 8.41
N SER A 73 -4.26 -10.63 9.02
CA SER A 73 -5.46 -9.82 8.89
C SER A 73 -5.58 -9.30 7.46
N SER A 74 -6.77 -9.39 6.84
CA SER A 74 -7.02 -8.79 5.52
C SER A 74 -7.02 -7.26 5.49
N ALA A 75 -6.74 -6.60 6.63
CA ALA A 75 -6.80 -5.15 6.78
C ALA A 75 -5.82 -4.40 5.85
N TYR A 76 -4.68 -5.02 5.48
CA TYR A 76 -3.77 -4.41 4.49
C TYR A 76 -4.43 -4.27 3.11
N ALA A 77 -5.35 -5.18 2.75
CA ALA A 77 -6.07 -5.12 1.50
C ALA A 77 -7.12 -3.99 1.47
N ASP A 78 -7.52 -3.47 2.64
CA ASP A 78 -8.40 -2.29 2.71
C ASP A 78 -7.67 -0.99 2.31
N LEU A 79 -6.34 -0.99 2.38
CA LEU A 79 -5.47 0.05 1.81
C LEU A 79 -4.98 -0.28 0.40
N LEU A 80 -5.52 -1.33 -0.23
CA LEU A 80 -5.06 -1.84 -1.53
C LEU A 80 -3.55 -2.17 -1.59
N LEU A 81 -2.96 -2.53 -0.45
CA LEU A 81 -1.61 -3.08 -0.39
C LEU A 81 -1.64 -4.59 -0.61
N SER A 82 -0.48 -5.15 -0.96
CA SER A 82 -0.25 -6.60 -0.96
C SER A 82 0.39 -7.04 0.36
N ARG A 83 0.22 -8.32 0.71
CA ARG A 83 0.72 -8.89 1.97
C ARG A 83 2.23 -8.78 2.10
N ASN A 84 2.94 -9.01 1.00
CA ASN A 84 4.40 -8.93 0.94
C ASN A 84 4.79 -7.84 -0.06
N LEU A 85 5.53 -6.84 0.42
CA LEU A 85 6.06 -5.77 -0.42
C LEU A 85 7.55 -5.58 -0.12
N ASP A 86 8.36 -5.54 -1.18
CA ASP A 86 9.79 -5.28 -1.10
C ASP A 86 10.04 -3.81 -1.39
N PHE A 87 10.27 -3.01 -0.35
CA PHE A 87 10.54 -1.59 -0.50
C PHE A 87 12.03 -1.33 -0.66
N THR A 88 12.42 -0.66 -1.73
CA THR A 88 13.78 -0.15 -1.89
C THR A 88 13.91 1.16 -1.11
N PHE A 89 14.93 1.26 -0.26
CA PHE A 89 15.24 2.50 0.46
C PHE A 89 16.17 3.38 -0.38
N SER A 90 15.82 4.65 -0.54
CA SER A 90 16.66 5.68 -1.15
C SER A 90 17.10 6.65 -0.08
N GLU A 91 18.41 6.74 0.17
CA GLU A 91 18.97 7.71 1.13
C GLU A 91 18.85 9.15 0.63
N ALA A 92 19.02 9.38 -0.67
CA ALA A 92 18.99 10.71 -1.27
C ALA A 92 17.62 11.40 -1.11
N SER A 93 16.54 10.62 -1.16
CA SER A 93 15.17 11.11 -1.04
C SER A 93 14.48 10.68 0.26
N LEU A 94 15.18 9.95 1.14
CA LEU A 94 14.65 9.38 2.38
C LEU A 94 13.32 8.61 2.18
N THR A 95 13.19 7.89 1.07
CA THR A 95 11.94 7.19 0.69
C THR A 95 12.07 5.69 0.72
N LEU A 96 10.99 5.01 1.09
CA LEU A 96 10.74 3.59 0.84
C LEU A 96 9.79 3.46 -0.34
N ALA A 97 10.24 2.86 -1.44
CA ALA A 97 9.45 2.74 -2.66
C ALA A 97 9.26 1.27 -3.06
N PHE A 98 8.03 0.91 -3.38
CA PHE A 98 7.65 -0.29 -4.10
C PHE A 98 7.06 0.15 -5.44
N ASP A 99 7.56 -0.42 -6.53
CA ASP A 99 7.02 -0.20 -7.87
C ASP A 99 7.15 -1.51 -8.65
N GLY A 100 6.03 -2.21 -8.80
CA GLY A 100 6.01 -3.53 -9.42
C GLY A 100 4.61 -4.10 -9.54
N GLU A 101 4.51 -5.31 -10.07
CA GLU A 101 3.25 -6.06 -10.09
C GLU A 101 2.76 -6.30 -8.66
N ALA A 102 1.48 -6.02 -8.39
CA ALA A 102 0.86 -6.26 -7.10
C ALA A 102 0.85 -7.77 -6.80
N PRO A 103 1.61 -8.28 -5.82
CA PRO A 103 1.80 -9.74 -5.69
C PRO A 103 0.52 -10.53 -5.43
N ASP A 104 -0.46 -9.94 -4.75
CA ASP A 104 -1.75 -10.58 -4.45
C ASP A 104 -2.88 -10.09 -5.39
N GLY A 105 -2.54 -9.24 -6.37
CA GLY A 105 -3.50 -8.39 -7.07
C GLY A 105 -4.25 -7.44 -6.12
N VAL A 106 -5.25 -6.74 -6.65
CA VAL A 106 -6.07 -5.79 -5.90
C VAL A 106 -7.53 -6.23 -5.91
N ARG A 107 -8.18 -6.28 -4.74
CA ARG A 107 -9.60 -6.69 -4.63
C ARG A 107 -10.49 -5.78 -5.47
N ARG A 108 -11.18 -6.34 -6.46
CA ARG A 108 -11.99 -5.58 -7.42
C ARG A 108 -13.04 -4.73 -6.72
N GLN A 109 -13.74 -5.30 -5.74
CA GLN A 109 -14.80 -4.61 -4.99
C GLN A 109 -14.29 -3.35 -4.28
N LYS A 110 -13.07 -3.38 -3.72
CA LYS A 110 -12.51 -2.21 -3.03
C LYS A 110 -12.00 -1.19 -4.05
N LEU A 111 -11.38 -1.66 -5.12
CA LEU A 111 -10.91 -0.81 -6.22
C LEU A 111 -12.04 0.01 -6.85
N THR A 112 -13.16 -0.62 -7.20
CA THR A 112 -14.31 0.07 -7.82
C THR A 112 -15.10 0.96 -6.86
N ARG A 113 -15.01 0.71 -5.54
CA ARG A 113 -15.52 1.66 -4.52
C ARG A 113 -14.68 2.92 -4.43
N LEU A 114 -13.36 2.80 -4.53
CA LEU A 114 -12.43 3.93 -4.51
C LEU A 114 -12.40 4.68 -5.84
N ILE A 115 -12.66 3.98 -6.95
CA ILE A 115 -12.69 4.54 -8.30
C ILE A 115 -14.04 4.20 -8.94
N PRO A 116 -15.10 4.97 -8.66
CA PRO A 116 -16.44 4.69 -9.16
C PRO A 116 -16.53 4.63 -10.69
N ALA A 117 -15.63 5.34 -11.40
CA ALA A 117 -15.54 5.31 -12.86
C ALA A 117 -15.26 3.91 -13.42
N TRP A 118 -14.69 2.99 -12.62
CA TRP A 118 -14.34 1.64 -13.06
C TRP A 118 -15.41 0.58 -12.73
N VAL A 119 -16.57 0.98 -12.17
CA VAL A 119 -17.62 0.03 -11.75
C VAL A 119 -18.17 -0.81 -12.92
N SER A 120 -18.24 -0.22 -14.12
CA SER A 120 -18.75 -0.91 -15.32
C SER A 120 -17.69 -1.69 -16.08
N GLU A 121 -16.43 -1.64 -15.64
CA GLU A 121 -15.30 -2.27 -16.33
C GLU A 121 -15.21 -3.77 -16.03
N GLN A 122 -14.82 -4.56 -17.03
CA GLN A 122 -14.63 -6.01 -16.88
C GLN A 122 -13.25 -6.33 -16.27
N LEU A 123 -13.08 -5.97 -15.00
CA LEU A 123 -11.87 -6.27 -14.24
C LEU A 123 -11.91 -7.69 -13.63
N PHE A 124 -10.78 -8.39 -13.63
CA PHE A 124 -10.59 -9.63 -12.88
C PHE A 124 -10.66 -9.40 -11.36
N ASP A 125 -10.89 -10.44 -10.57
CA ASP A 125 -10.85 -10.40 -9.10
C ASP A 125 -10.01 -11.56 -8.53
N PRO A 126 -8.86 -11.29 -7.88
CA PRO A 126 -8.24 -9.97 -7.73
C PRO A 126 -7.81 -9.38 -9.08
N THR A 127 -7.90 -8.06 -9.22
CA THR A 127 -7.46 -7.33 -10.41
C THR A 127 -5.93 -7.31 -10.46
N PRO A 128 -5.28 -7.94 -11.45
CA PRO A 128 -3.83 -7.85 -11.62
C PRO A 128 -3.45 -6.45 -12.09
N GLY A 129 -2.24 -6.01 -11.76
CA GLY A 129 -1.81 -4.65 -12.09
C GLY A 129 -0.50 -4.27 -11.44
N ARG A 130 0.00 -3.12 -11.85
CA ARG A 130 1.19 -2.51 -11.28
C ARG A 130 0.77 -1.60 -10.13
N LEU A 131 1.31 -1.88 -8.96
CA LEU A 131 1.10 -1.10 -7.74
C LEU A 131 2.35 -0.26 -7.48
N ARG A 132 2.15 1.03 -7.20
CA ARG A 132 3.21 1.94 -6.78
C ARG A 132 2.90 2.47 -5.41
N VAL A 133 3.83 2.26 -4.50
CA VAL A 133 3.73 2.68 -3.10
C VAL A 133 4.99 3.45 -2.76
N THR A 134 4.86 4.65 -2.21
CA THR A 134 6.00 5.42 -1.74
C THR A 134 5.71 5.98 -0.37
N PHE A 135 6.57 5.66 0.58
CA PHE A 135 6.60 6.31 1.88
C PHE A 135 7.79 7.25 1.98
N HIS A 136 7.59 8.42 2.58
CA HIS A 136 8.64 9.40 2.87
C HIS A 136 8.91 9.44 4.36
N ARG A 137 10.19 9.36 4.76
CA ARG A 137 10.57 9.42 6.18
C ARG A 137 10.19 10.77 6.80
N LYS A 138 9.60 10.76 8.00
CA LYS A 138 9.38 11.96 8.81
C LYS A 138 10.66 12.41 9.50
#